data_AF-A0A672L548-F1
#
_entry.id   AF-A0A672L548-F1
#
_cell.length_a   1.000
_cell.length_b   1.000
_cell.length_c   1.000
_cell.angle_alpha   90.00
_cell.angle_beta   90.00
_cell.angle_gamma   90.00
#
_symmetry.space_group_name_H-M   'P 1'
#
loop_
_entity.id
_entity.type
_entity.pdbx_description
1 polymer ?
#
loop_
_entity_poly.entity_id
_entity_poly.type
_entity_poly.pdbx_seq_one_letter_code
_entity_poly.pdbx_strand_id
1 'polypeptide(L)'
;MHDYEHVKIISCLLECPPLGMESHRVEDDQILASSMSHHGYSALRGRLNISADEDDVYGGAWCADTEEKEHWFQVNARREVEFTGIITQGRSSDTHDDFVSSYFVAFSNDSRDWTVLHDGYAEWLFYGNVDKDTPVMTEFSYPVVARYIRILPQSWNGSLCMRLEVLGCPLPTNYPTENDVPPTDDLDYRHHNYKEMRQMMKVINEECPNITRIYNIGKSSQGLKMYAMEISDNPGEHETGEPEFRYTAGLHGNEVLGRELLLLLMQFLCKEYNDDNPRVRRLVGSIRIHLVPSLNPDAYELAYEMGSEMGNWALGHWTEEGYDIFQNFPDLNSILWGAEDRGWVPRVVPNHHVPIPENFLNGSVSKMF
;
A
#
# COMPACT_ATOMS: atom_id res chain seq x y z
N MET A 1 -48.80 -4.33 31.24
CA MET A 1 -48.58 -2.87 31.09
C MET A 1 -47.09 -2.65 31.28
N HIS A 2 -46.32 -3.16 30.32
CA HIS A 2 -44.87 -3.23 30.28
C HIS A 2 -44.44 -2.70 28.91
N ASP A 3 -43.21 -2.20 28.83
CA ASP A 3 -42.44 -1.94 27.61
C ASP A 3 -42.62 -0.61 26.87
N TYR A 4 -42.49 0.52 27.57
CA TYR A 4 -42.16 1.79 26.89
C TYR A 4 -40.99 2.59 27.50
N GLU A 5 -40.44 2.18 28.65
CA GLU A 5 -39.32 2.90 29.29
C GLU A 5 -37.93 2.29 29.02
N HIS A 6 -37.85 1.08 28.48
CA HIS A 6 -36.56 0.41 28.21
C HIS A 6 -35.97 0.65 26.80
N VAL A 7 -36.68 1.36 25.91
CA VAL A 7 -36.19 1.67 24.55
C VAL A 7 -35.50 3.05 24.48
N LYS A 8 -35.49 3.81 25.58
CA LYS A 8 -34.89 5.16 25.64
C LYS A 8 -33.42 5.21 26.08
N ILE A 9 -32.76 4.04 26.20
CA ILE A 9 -31.35 3.92 26.62
C ILE A 9 -30.57 3.04 25.64
N ILE A 10 -30.81 3.14 24.32
CA ILE A 10 -29.87 2.70 23.26
C ILE A 10 -29.98 3.68 22.08
N SER A 11 -29.75 4.95 22.38
CA SER A 11 -29.56 6.01 21.39
C SER A 11 -28.47 6.93 21.94
N CYS A 12 -27.31 6.35 22.22
CA CYS A 12 -26.08 7.12 22.06
C CYS A 12 -25.99 7.38 20.55
N LEU A 13 -26.42 8.57 20.13
CA LEU A 13 -25.91 9.20 18.92
C LEU A 13 -24.40 9.30 19.11
N LEU A 14 -23.68 8.28 18.66
CA LEU A 14 -22.24 8.37 18.53
C LEU A 14 -22.02 9.28 17.32
N GLU A 15 -21.70 10.54 17.55
CA GLU A 15 -21.12 11.38 16.50
C GLU A 15 -19.90 10.64 15.96
N CYS A 16 -19.92 10.33 14.65
CA CYS A 16 -18.80 9.63 14.05
C CYS A 16 -17.56 10.52 14.04
N PRO A 17 -16.39 9.98 14.42
CA PRO A 17 -15.17 10.77 14.51
C PRO A 17 -14.67 11.18 13.12
N PRO A 18 -13.74 12.16 13.06
CA PRO A 18 -12.92 12.41 11.89
C PRO A 18 -12.23 11.15 11.37
N LEU A 19 -12.34 10.90 10.08
CA LEU A 19 -11.69 9.77 9.41
C LEU A 19 -10.17 9.94 9.43
N GLY A 20 -9.71 11.20 9.35
CA GLY A 20 -8.35 11.58 9.70
C GLY A 20 -7.60 12.27 8.56
N MET A 21 -8.29 13.15 7.82
CA MET A 21 -7.65 14.07 6.88
C MET A 21 -6.67 14.99 7.61
N GLU A 22 -7.10 15.65 8.69
CA GLU A 22 -6.26 16.54 9.50
C GLU A 22 -5.17 15.78 10.25
N SER A 23 -5.52 14.64 10.85
CA SER A 23 -4.59 13.84 11.67
C SER A 23 -3.59 13.01 10.86
N HIS A 24 -3.62 13.08 9.53
CA HIS A 24 -2.83 12.25 8.61
C HIS A 24 -3.07 10.73 8.70
N ARG A 25 -4.08 10.25 9.43
CA ARG A 25 -4.49 8.82 9.41
C ARG A 25 -5.02 8.38 8.04
N VAL A 26 -5.58 9.31 7.27
CA VAL A 26 -5.82 9.10 5.84
C VAL A 26 -4.49 9.37 5.12
N GLU A 27 -3.90 8.32 4.56
CA GLU A 27 -2.62 8.39 3.84
C GLU A 27 -2.71 9.15 2.51
N ASP A 28 -1.59 9.62 2.00
CA ASP A 28 -1.54 10.44 0.78
C ASP A 28 -2.07 9.71 -0.47
N ASP A 29 -1.88 8.40 -0.59
CA ASP A 29 -2.40 7.58 -1.70
C ASP A 29 -3.93 7.38 -1.63
N GLN A 30 -4.56 7.72 -0.52
CA GLN A 30 -6.02 7.67 -0.34
C GLN A 30 -6.73 8.93 -0.83
N ILE A 31 -5.97 9.98 -1.18
CA ILE A 31 -6.50 11.29 -1.54
C ILE A 31 -6.22 11.56 -3.02
N LEU A 32 -7.27 11.84 -3.79
CA LEU A 32 -7.17 12.20 -5.20
C LEU A 32 -8.02 13.42 -5.50
N ALA A 33 -7.69 14.14 -6.56
CA ALA A 33 -8.53 15.21 -7.08
C ALA A 33 -8.56 15.17 -8.61
N SER A 34 -9.58 15.79 -9.19
CA SER A 34 -9.76 15.90 -10.65
C SER A 34 -8.59 16.57 -11.34
N SER A 35 -8.09 17.65 -10.75
CA SER A 35 -7.04 18.51 -11.30
C SER A 35 -6.34 19.28 -10.18
N MET A 36 -5.22 19.92 -10.51
CA MET A 36 -4.55 20.88 -9.65
C MET A 36 -3.99 22.02 -10.51
N SER A 37 -4.17 23.27 -10.08
CA SER A 37 -3.68 24.42 -10.83
C SER A 37 -2.15 24.56 -10.78
N HIS A 38 -1.51 24.01 -9.75
CA HIS A 38 -0.06 23.96 -9.59
C HIS A 38 0.35 22.85 -8.63
N HIS A 39 1.61 22.42 -8.65
CA HIS A 39 2.11 21.40 -7.72
C HIS A 39 1.99 21.81 -6.25
N GLY A 40 2.05 23.12 -5.97
CA GLY A 40 1.82 23.70 -4.65
C GLY A 40 0.36 23.65 -4.19
N TYR A 41 -0.58 23.27 -5.05
CA TYR A 41 -2.02 23.17 -4.77
C TYR A 41 -2.54 21.74 -4.91
N SER A 42 -1.69 20.75 -4.65
CA SER A 42 -2.03 19.33 -4.79
C SER A 42 -3.19 18.91 -3.88
N ALA A 43 -3.82 17.78 -4.19
CA ALA A 43 -4.91 17.22 -3.40
C ALA A 43 -4.51 16.98 -1.92
N LEU A 44 -3.24 16.71 -1.66
CA LEU A 44 -2.71 16.50 -0.30
C LEU A 44 -2.83 17.73 0.59
N ARG A 45 -2.87 18.92 -0.02
CA ARG A 45 -3.13 20.18 0.69
C ARG A 45 -4.62 20.44 0.92
N GLY A 46 -5.50 19.52 0.54
CA GLY A 46 -6.92 19.57 0.85
C GLY A 46 -7.28 19.11 2.26
N ARG A 47 -6.30 18.84 3.14
CA ARG A 47 -6.54 18.45 4.53
C ARG A 47 -7.03 19.64 5.37
N LEU A 48 -8.01 19.42 6.25
CA LEU A 48 -8.50 20.45 7.17
C LEU A 48 -7.36 21.06 7.99
N ASN A 49 -7.44 22.37 8.26
CA ASN A 49 -6.45 23.14 9.03
C ASN A 49 -5.02 23.14 8.50
N ILE A 50 -4.75 22.62 7.29
CA ILE A 50 -3.42 22.74 6.72
C ILE A 50 -3.07 24.21 6.51
N SER A 51 -1.90 24.61 7.01
CA SER A 51 -1.43 25.99 6.97
C SER A 51 -0.46 26.22 5.81
N ALA A 52 -0.27 27.49 5.48
CA ALA A 52 0.89 27.94 4.73
C ALA A 52 2.11 27.91 5.65
N ASP A 53 3.25 27.37 5.20
CA ASP A 53 4.53 27.67 5.86
C ASP A 53 4.95 29.11 5.54
N GLU A 54 5.81 29.73 6.35
CA GLU A 54 6.23 31.14 6.18
C GLU A 54 6.85 31.43 4.80
N ASP A 55 7.46 30.41 4.17
CA ASP A 55 8.08 30.48 2.84
C ASP A 55 7.15 29.98 1.71
N ASP A 56 5.92 29.56 2.02
CA ASP A 56 5.01 28.97 1.04
C ASP A 56 4.14 30.02 0.34
N VAL A 57 4.62 30.45 -0.83
CA VAL A 57 3.93 31.42 -1.70
C VAL A 57 2.54 30.93 -2.15
N TYR A 58 2.29 29.61 -2.14
CA TYR A 58 1.01 29.03 -2.58
C TYR A 58 0.02 28.88 -1.43
N GLY A 59 0.44 28.97 -0.17
CA GLY A 59 -0.45 28.81 0.97
C GLY A 59 -0.99 27.38 1.17
N GLY A 60 -2.06 27.22 1.95
CA GLY A 60 -2.60 25.92 2.35
C GLY A 60 -4.01 25.63 1.81
N ALA A 61 -4.10 24.94 0.67
CA ALA A 61 -5.32 24.28 0.16
C ALA A 61 -5.03 23.42 -1.07
N TRP A 62 -5.91 22.47 -1.37
CA TRP A 62 -6.07 21.99 -2.75
C TRP A 62 -6.76 23.08 -3.57
N CYS A 63 -6.25 23.39 -4.75
CA CYS A 63 -6.90 24.29 -5.70
C CYS A 63 -6.98 23.66 -7.09
N ALA A 64 -8.19 23.60 -7.65
CA ALA A 64 -8.43 22.98 -8.94
C ALA A 64 -7.90 23.82 -10.10
N ASP A 65 -7.58 23.16 -11.22
CA ASP A 65 -7.28 23.84 -12.47
C ASP A 65 -8.55 24.50 -13.04
N THR A 66 -8.44 25.74 -13.49
CA THR A 66 -9.54 26.53 -14.08
C THR A 66 -9.99 26.02 -15.45
N GLU A 67 -9.16 25.24 -16.16
CA GLU A 67 -9.53 24.67 -17.45
C GLU A 67 -10.38 23.40 -17.34
N GLU A 68 -10.35 22.74 -16.17
CA GLU A 68 -11.17 21.56 -15.89
C GLU A 68 -12.64 21.95 -15.75
N LYS A 69 -13.55 21.11 -16.25
CA LYS A 69 -15.00 21.39 -16.19
C LYS A 69 -15.70 20.60 -15.11
N GLU A 70 -15.15 19.44 -14.76
CA GLU A 70 -15.70 18.54 -13.77
C GLU A 70 -14.74 18.42 -12.59
N HIS A 71 -14.98 19.24 -11.57
CA HIS A 71 -14.14 19.26 -10.37
C HIS A 71 -14.61 18.25 -9.35
N TRP A 72 -13.67 17.48 -8.80
CA TRP A 72 -13.94 16.58 -7.69
C TRP A 72 -12.72 16.43 -6.78
N PHE A 73 -12.99 16.24 -5.49
CA PHE A 73 -12.01 15.82 -4.50
C PHE A 73 -12.47 14.50 -3.89
N GLN A 74 -11.60 13.50 -3.87
CA GLN A 74 -11.92 12.12 -3.54
C GLN A 74 -11.10 11.64 -2.34
N VAL A 75 -11.78 10.95 -1.43
CA VAL A 75 -11.16 10.25 -0.30
C VAL A 75 -11.55 8.76 -0.34
N ASN A 76 -10.55 7.89 -0.23
CA ASN A 76 -10.72 6.44 -0.12
C ASN A 76 -10.60 6.02 1.34
N ALA A 77 -11.67 5.50 1.95
CA ALA A 77 -11.66 5.03 3.34
C ALA A 77 -10.99 3.64 3.53
N ARG A 78 -10.40 3.06 2.46
CA ARG A 78 -9.82 1.70 2.35
C ARG A 78 -10.83 0.56 2.46
N ARG A 79 -11.82 0.71 3.34
CA ARG A 79 -12.92 -0.23 3.61
C ARG A 79 -14.25 0.50 3.56
N GLU A 80 -15.35 -0.24 3.56
CA GLU A 80 -16.68 0.35 3.70
C GLU A 80 -16.86 0.93 5.10
N VAL A 81 -17.28 2.18 5.15
CA VAL A 81 -17.56 2.92 6.37
C VAL A 81 -18.92 3.59 6.24
N GLU A 82 -19.49 3.96 7.37
CA GLU A 82 -20.69 4.75 7.46
C GLU A 82 -20.31 6.24 7.48
N PHE A 83 -20.41 6.91 6.33
CA PHE A 83 -20.16 8.35 6.22
C PHE A 83 -21.34 9.14 6.79
N THR A 84 -21.06 10.09 7.67
CA THR A 84 -22.10 10.87 8.37
C THR A 84 -22.04 12.35 8.09
N GLY A 85 -20.94 12.86 7.57
CA GLY A 85 -20.81 14.27 7.25
C GLY A 85 -19.42 14.65 6.76
N ILE A 86 -19.26 15.93 6.46
CA ILE A 86 -17.98 16.52 6.09
C ILE A 86 -17.80 17.87 6.78
N ILE A 87 -16.54 18.25 6.99
CA ILE A 87 -16.16 19.59 7.45
C ILE A 87 -15.39 20.24 6.30
N THR A 88 -15.78 21.44 5.88
CA THR A 88 -15.10 22.18 4.82
C THR A 88 -14.52 23.49 5.33
N GLN A 89 -13.40 23.91 4.74
CA GLN A 89 -12.70 25.15 5.07
C GLN A 89 -12.07 25.72 3.79
N GLY A 90 -11.96 27.05 3.68
CA GLY A 90 -11.32 27.69 2.52
C GLY A 90 -9.79 27.68 2.61
N ARG A 91 -9.11 28.40 1.74
CA ARG A 91 -7.64 28.43 1.64
C ARG A 91 -6.98 29.20 2.78
N SER A 92 -5.92 28.62 3.34
CA SER A 92 -4.99 29.36 4.21
C SER A 92 -4.09 30.25 3.36
N SER A 93 -4.43 31.54 3.26
CA SER A 93 -3.62 32.57 2.58
C SER A 93 -3.87 33.95 3.20
N ASP A 94 -2.83 34.79 3.21
CA ASP A 94 -2.92 36.18 3.64
C ASP A 94 -3.40 37.13 2.53
N THR A 95 -3.24 36.72 1.27
CA THR A 95 -3.48 37.56 0.09
C THR A 95 -4.72 37.17 -0.69
N HIS A 96 -5.27 35.97 -0.46
CA HIS A 96 -6.38 35.42 -1.20
C HIS A 96 -7.50 34.92 -0.29
N ASP A 97 -8.74 35.12 -0.74
CA ASP A 97 -9.97 34.75 -0.02
C ASP A 97 -10.72 33.66 -0.78
N ASP A 98 -10.04 32.55 -1.04
CA ASP A 98 -10.55 31.45 -1.87
C ASP A 98 -11.29 30.41 -1.00
N PHE A 99 -12.54 30.09 -1.33
CA PHE A 99 -13.30 29.05 -0.64
C PHE A 99 -14.47 28.49 -1.46
N VAL A 100 -14.81 27.22 -1.25
CA VAL A 100 -16.00 26.59 -1.84
C VAL A 100 -17.26 26.92 -1.02
N SER A 101 -18.29 27.44 -1.68
CA SER A 101 -19.53 27.89 -1.04
C SER A 101 -20.70 26.93 -1.21
N SER A 102 -20.71 26.10 -2.26
CA SER A 102 -21.66 25.00 -2.39
C SER A 102 -21.08 23.80 -3.13
N TYR A 103 -21.59 22.61 -2.83
CA TYR A 103 -21.09 21.35 -3.38
C TYR A 103 -22.16 20.25 -3.32
N PHE A 104 -22.03 19.25 -4.19
CA PHE A 104 -22.67 17.95 -4.03
C PHE A 104 -21.70 16.94 -3.40
N VAL A 105 -22.24 15.85 -2.86
CA VAL A 105 -21.44 14.73 -2.35
C VAL A 105 -21.87 13.46 -3.09
N ALA A 106 -20.89 12.69 -3.56
CA ALA A 106 -21.12 11.42 -4.24
C ALA A 106 -20.35 10.28 -3.57
N PHE A 107 -20.88 9.07 -3.67
CA PHE A 107 -20.33 7.88 -3.05
C PHE A 107 -20.11 6.77 -4.08
N SER A 108 -19.12 5.92 -3.82
CA SER A 108 -18.82 4.77 -4.67
C SER A 108 -18.20 3.65 -3.83
N ASN A 109 -18.34 2.41 -4.30
CA ASN A 109 -17.66 1.25 -3.71
C ASN A 109 -16.50 0.73 -4.58
N ASP A 110 -16.43 1.16 -5.84
CA ASP A 110 -15.45 0.66 -6.82
C ASP A 110 -14.65 1.78 -7.51
N SER A 111 -14.88 3.04 -7.14
CA SER A 111 -14.30 4.27 -7.73
C SER A 111 -14.69 4.54 -9.19
N ARG A 112 -15.59 3.74 -9.78
CA ARG A 112 -16.04 3.86 -11.17
C ARG A 112 -17.46 4.38 -11.26
N ASP A 113 -18.37 3.74 -10.55
CA ASP A 113 -19.78 4.12 -10.51
C ASP A 113 -20.04 4.98 -9.28
N TRP A 114 -20.59 6.17 -9.51
CA TRP A 114 -20.79 7.19 -8.47
C TRP A 114 -22.27 7.52 -8.33
N THR A 115 -22.74 7.53 -7.08
CA THR A 115 -24.12 7.93 -6.75
C THR A 115 -24.07 9.22 -5.95
N VAL A 116 -24.64 10.30 -6.50
CA VAL A 116 -24.79 11.58 -5.80
C VAL A 116 -25.84 11.42 -4.70
N LEU A 117 -25.58 11.99 -3.52
CA LEU A 117 -26.54 12.01 -2.42
C LEU A 117 -27.80 12.75 -2.84
N HIS A 118 -28.96 12.13 -2.63
CA HIS A 118 -30.24 12.65 -3.09
C HIS A 118 -31.37 12.26 -2.13
N ASP A 119 -32.46 13.01 -2.09
CA ASP A 119 -33.64 12.68 -1.26
C ASP A 119 -34.64 11.72 -1.96
N GLY A 120 -34.29 11.24 -3.15
CA GLY A 120 -35.14 10.42 -4.02
C GLY A 120 -35.90 11.22 -5.08
N TYR A 121 -35.87 12.56 -5.00
CA TYR A 121 -36.44 13.47 -5.99
C TYR A 121 -35.39 14.39 -6.61
N ALA A 122 -34.44 14.87 -5.81
CA ALA A 122 -33.38 15.77 -6.25
C ALA A 122 -32.05 15.48 -5.54
N GLU A 123 -30.95 15.82 -6.21
CA GLU A 123 -29.60 15.81 -5.63
C GLU A 123 -29.47 16.85 -4.53
N TRP A 124 -28.82 16.49 -3.44
CA TRP A 124 -28.73 17.32 -2.24
C TRP A 124 -27.59 18.34 -2.36
N LEU A 125 -27.92 19.57 -2.70
CA LEU A 125 -26.95 20.67 -2.73
C LEU A 125 -26.65 21.14 -1.31
N PHE A 126 -25.39 21.07 -0.91
CA PHE A 126 -24.93 21.57 0.38
C PHE A 126 -24.36 22.98 0.25
N TYR A 127 -24.61 23.80 1.27
CA TYR A 127 -24.02 25.14 1.41
C TYR A 127 -22.93 25.08 2.48
N GLY A 128 -21.70 25.39 2.06
CA GLY A 128 -20.50 25.30 2.87
C GLY A 128 -20.04 26.65 3.39
N ASN A 129 -18.84 27.05 3.00
CA ASN A 129 -18.13 28.19 3.58
C ASN A 129 -18.66 29.54 3.05
N VAL A 130 -18.62 30.53 3.94
CA VAL A 130 -18.88 31.96 3.63
C VAL A 130 -17.64 32.83 3.80
N ASP A 131 -16.56 32.25 4.31
CA ASP A 131 -15.24 32.83 4.51
C ASP A 131 -14.17 31.72 4.45
N LYS A 132 -12.90 32.09 4.28
CA LYS A 132 -11.81 31.11 4.12
C LYS A 132 -11.35 30.42 5.41
N ASP A 133 -11.64 31.01 6.58
CA ASP A 133 -10.97 30.66 7.83
C ASP A 133 -11.82 29.71 8.69
N THR A 134 -13.14 29.88 8.68
CA THR A 134 -14.08 29.16 9.56
C THR A 134 -14.40 27.76 9.01
N PRO A 135 -14.09 26.68 9.74
CA PRO A 135 -14.55 25.34 9.38
C PRO A 135 -16.08 25.25 9.48
N VAL A 136 -16.72 24.67 8.47
CA VAL A 136 -18.17 24.46 8.42
C VAL A 136 -18.45 22.96 8.38
N MET A 137 -19.07 22.43 9.45
CA MET A 137 -19.52 21.05 9.51
C MET A 137 -20.90 20.91 8.85
N THR A 138 -21.04 19.92 7.99
CA THR A 138 -22.28 19.56 7.30
C THR A 138 -22.56 18.09 7.55
N GLU A 139 -23.66 17.81 8.25
CA GLU A 139 -24.12 16.46 8.52
C GLU A 139 -25.08 15.99 7.43
N PHE A 140 -25.00 14.70 7.09
CA PHE A 140 -25.94 14.08 6.18
C PHE A 140 -27.23 13.73 6.91
N SER A 141 -28.38 13.91 6.24
CA SER A 141 -29.69 13.59 6.82
C SER A 141 -29.84 12.09 7.16
N TYR A 142 -29.07 11.25 6.47
CA TYR A 142 -28.91 9.84 6.76
C TYR A 142 -27.46 9.43 6.50
N PRO A 143 -26.91 8.51 7.31
CA PRO A 143 -25.60 7.95 7.05
C PRO A 143 -25.55 7.21 5.71
N VAL A 144 -24.42 7.28 5.01
CA VAL A 144 -24.21 6.57 3.74
C VAL A 144 -23.10 5.56 3.88
N VAL A 145 -23.40 4.30 3.58
CA VAL A 145 -22.40 3.23 3.58
C VAL A 145 -21.70 3.18 2.24
N ALA A 146 -20.40 3.46 2.23
CA ALA A 146 -19.56 3.33 1.03
C ALA A 146 -18.07 3.23 1.38
N ARG A 147 -17.23 2.91 0.38
CA ARG A 147 -15.76 2.96 0.52
C ARG A 147 -15.16 4.30 0.11
N TYR A 148 -15.72 4.93 -0.91
CA TYR A 148 -15.22 6.18 -1.48
C TYR A 148 -16.25 7.29 -1.33
N ILE A 149 -15.75 8.49 -1.08
CA ILE A 149 -16.52 9.73 -1.07
C ILE A 149 -15.88 10.73 -2.03
N ARG A 150 -16.70 11.46 -2.77
CA ARG A 150 -16.32 12.59 -3.61
C ARG A 150 -17.09 13.84 -3.20
N ILE A 151 -16.37 14.93 -3.05
CA ILE A 151 -16.95 16.27 -2.96
C ILE A 151 -16.91 16.86 -4.36
N LEU A 152 -18.04 17.41 -4.82
CA LEU A 152 -18.25 17.94 -6.16
C LEU A 152 -18.59 19.45 -6.05
N PRO A 153 -17.59 20.34 -6.01
CA PRO A 153 -17.81 21.78 -5.87
C PRO A 153 -18.70 22.35 -6.99
N GLN A 154 -19.66 23.20 -6.62
CA GLN A 154 -20.62 23.81 -7.54
C GLN A 154 -20.46 25.34 -7.62
N SER A 155 -20.13 25.99 -6.50
CA SER A 155 -19.83 27.42 -6.45
C SER A 155 -18.71 27.71 -5.46
N TRP A 156 -17.95 28.77 -5.71
CA TRP A 156 -16.82 29.19 -4.89
C TRP A 156 -16.59 30.71 -5.00
N ASN A 157 -15.88 31.27 -4.04
CA ASN A 157 -15.35 32.63 -4.07
C ASN A 157 -13.88 32.60 -4.50
N GLY A 158 -13.47 33.53 -5.37
CA GLY A 158 -12.10 33.57 -5.89
C GLY A 158 -11.79 32.35 -6.76
N SER A 159 -10.72 31.64 -6.42
CA SER A 159 -10.34 30.36 -7.04
C SER A 159 -11.05 29.20 -6.35
N LEU A 160 -11.25 28.09 -7.07
CA LEU A 160 -11.75 26.86 -6.44
C LEU A 160 -10.63 26.28 -5.58
N CYS A 161 -10.63 26.63 -4.31
CA CYS A 161 -9.74 26.08 -3.30
C CYS A 161 -10.53 25.56 -2.09
N MET A 162 -10.13 24.41 -1.57
CA MET A 162 -10.76 23.86 -0.36
C MET A 162 -9.82 22.98 0.46
N ARG A 163 -10.11 22.96 1.75
CA ARG A 163 -9.63 22.04 2.77
C ARG A 163 -10.83 21.30 3.36
N LEU A 164 -10.67 20.05 3.76
CA LEU A 164 -11.77 19.25 4.29
C LEU A 164 -11.33 18.16 5.28
N GLU A 165 -12.29 17.75 6.10
CA GLU A 165 -12.28 16.53 6.91
C GLU A 165 -13.55 15.73 6.62
N VAL A 166 -13.45 14.41 6.69
CA VAL A 166 -14.58 13.49 6.47
C VAL A 166 -14.97 12.86 7.79
N LEU A 167 -16.25 12.80 8.10
CA LEU A 167 -16.77 12.13 9.29
C LEU A 167 -17.33 10.78 8.89
N GLY A 168 -16.93 9.73 9.63
CA GLY A 168 -17.46 8.40 9.39
C GLY A 168 -17.10 7.38 10.45
N CYS A 169 -17.98 6.40 10.62
CA CYS A 169 -17.81 5.30 11.56
C CYS A 169 -17.45 4.00 10.83
N PRO A 170 -16.64 3.13 11.45
CA PRO A 170 -16.58 1.73 11.04
C PRO A 170 -17.98 1.12 11.13
N LEU A 171 -18.36 0.33 10.12
CA LEU A 171 -19.62 -0.41 10.18
C LEU A 171 -19.57 -1.43 11.33
N PRO A 172 -20.66 -1.61 12.10
CA PRO A 172 -20.77 -2.66 13.10
C PRO A 172 -20.74 -4.01 12.38
N THR A 173 -19.58 -4.64 12.43
CA THR A 173 -19.28 -5.91 11.82
C THR A 173 -19.96 -7.04 12.58
N ASN A 174 -21.10 -7.54 12.08
CA ASN A 174 -21.62 -8.88 12.47
C ASN A 174 -20.81 -10.03 11.84
N TYR A 175 -19.85 -9.70 11.00
CA TYR A 175 -18.78 -10.58 10.54
C TYR A 175 -17.48 -9.88 10.87
N PRO A 176 -16.57 -10.45 11.68
CA PRO A 176 -15.25 -9.85 11.86
C PRO A 176 -14.70 -9.52 10.47
N THR A 177 -14.31 -8.27 10.24
CA THR A 177 -13.48 -7.89 9.09
C THR A 177 -12.19 -8.67 9.23
N GLU A 178 -12.21 -9.86 8.66
CA GLU A 178 -11.27 -10.94 8.90
C GLU A 178 -9.90 -10.68 8.27
N ASN A 179 -9.56 -9.43 7.91
CA ASN A 179 -8.40 -9.15 7.06
C ASN A 179 -7.74 -7.77 7.15
N ASP A 180 -8.28 -6.84 7.94
CA ASP A 180 -7.52 -5.64 8.27
C ASP A 180 -6.93 -5.88 9.64
N VAL A 181 -5.70 -6.40 9.67
CA VAL A 181 -4.85 -6.29 10.85
C VAL A 181 -4.57 -4.79 10.99
N PRO A 182 -5.16 -4.08 11.98
CA PRO A 182 -4.68 -2.74 12.28
C PRO A 182 -3.19 -2.90 12.62
N PRO A 183 -2.29 -2.06 12.09
CA PRO A 183 -0.89 -2.12 12.50
C PRO A 183 -0.86 -1.85 14.01
N THR A 184 -0.79 -2.92 14.80
CA THR A 184 -0.48 -2.81 16.21
C THR A 184 0.99 -2.44 16.24
N ASP A 185 1.27 -1.29 16.82
CA ASP A 185 2.56 -0.58 16.88
C ASP A 185 3.71 -1.35 17.58
N ASP A 186 3.58 -2.66 17.77
CA ASP A 186 4.54 -3.53 18.45
C ASP A 186 5.43 -4.28 17.42
N LEU A 187 5.63 -3.67 16.24
CA LEU A 187 6.60 -4.16 15.25
C LEU A 187 8.01 -3.72 15.67
N ASP A 188 8.89 -4.69 15.86
CA ASP A 188 10.31 -4.45 16.09
C ASP A 188 10.97 -3.97 14.79
N TYR A 189 10.96 -2.64 14.57
CA TYR A 189 11.58 -1.99 13.41
C TYR A 189 13.10 -2.02 13.50
N ARG A 190 13.67 -3.21 13.30
CA ARG A 190 15.11 -3.42 13.21
C ARG A 190 15.46 -4.31 12.03
N HIS A 191 16.70 -4.18 11.57
CA HIS A 191 17.26 -5.07 10.57
C HIS A 191 17.80 -6.34 11.24
N HIS A 192 17.55 -7.50 10.65
CA HIS A 192 18.03 -8.77 11.16
C HIS A 192 19.36 -9.14 10.49
N ASN A 193 20.42 -9.35 11.25
CA ASN A 193 21.62 -10.00 10.70
C ASN A 193 21.32 -11.43 10.25
N TYR A 194 22.25 -12.08 9.55
CA TYR A 194 22.05 -13.42 9.00
C TYR A 194 21.70 -14.45 10.09
N LYS A 195 22.32 -14.36 11.27
CA LYS A 195 21.99 -15.26 12.39
C LYS A 195 20.57 -15.05 12.87
N GLU A 196 20.15 -13.80 13.03
CA GLU A 196 18.81 -13.43 13.50
C GLU A 196 17.72 -13.75 12.48
N MET A 197 17.96 -13.49 11.19
CA MET A 197 17.07 -13.88 10.09
C MET A 197 16.79 -15.38 10.12
N ARG A 198 17.83 -16.21 10.22
CA ARG A 198 17.64 -17.67 10.34
C ARG A 198 16.90 -18.07 11.61
N GLN A 199 17.16 -17.38 12.72
CA GLN A 199 16.48 -17.66 13.98
C GLN A 199 14.99 -17.33 13.87
N MET A 200 14.64 -16.20 13.26
CA MET A 200 13.25 -15.82 13.02
C MET A 200 12.53 -16.82 12.10
N MET A 201 13.14 -17.18 10.96
CA MET A 201 12.58 -18.22 10.09
C MET A 201 12.35 -19.54 10.85
N LYS A 202 13.32 -19.95 11.67
CA LYS A 202 13.20 -21.17 12.47
C LYS A 202 12.05 -21.09 13.48
N VAL A 203 11.90 -19.97 14.19
CA VAL A 203 10.79 -19.76 15.15
C VAL A 203 9.44 -19.86 14.44
N ILE A 204 9.29 -19.20 13.29
CA ILE A 204 8.06 -19.26 12.49
C ILE A 204 7.75 -20.71 12.05
N ASN A 205 8.77 -21.46 11.63
CA ASN A 205 8.58 -22.86 11.24
C ASN A 205 8.22 -23.77 12.43
N GLU A 206 8.71 -23.46 13.64
CA GLU A 206 8.34 -24.20 14.85
C GLU A 206 6.91 -23.85 15.32
N GLU A 207 6.45 -22.63 15.04
CA GLU A 207 5.09 -22.16 15.34
C GLU A 207 4.04 -22.70 14.35
N CYS A 208 4.40 -22.82 13.07
CA CYS A 208 3.53 -23.29 11.99
C CYS A 208 4.10 -24.49 11.20
N PRO A 209 4.45 -25.61 11.86
CA PRO A 209 5.14 -26.73 11.20
C PRO A 209 4.31 -27.45 10.14
N ASN A 210 2.97 -27.36 10.22
CA ASN A 210 2.07 -28.04 9.29
C ASN A 210 1.96 -27.33 7.94
N ILE A 211 2.24 -26.03 7.90
CA ILE A 211 2.11 -25.22 6.69
C ILE A 211 3.42 -24.62 6.20
N THR A 212 4.51 -24.79 6.94
CA THR A 212 5.80 -24.21 6.59
C THR A 212 6.86 -25.28 6.40
N ARG A 213 7.80 -25.01 5.50
CA ARG A 213 9.01 -25.81 5.33
C ARG A 213 10.19 -24.93 4.94
N ILE A 214 11.25 -24.97 5.75
CA ILE A 214 12.52 -24.31 5.40
C ILE A 214 13.38 -25.26 4.58
N TYR A 215 13.91 -24.77 3.45
CA TYR A 215 14.88 -25.51 2.65
C TYR A 215 16.01 -24.61 2.16
N ASN A 216 17.14 -25.24 1.82
CA ASN A 216 18.34 -24.57 1.35
C ASN A 216 18.36 -24.54 -0.18
N ILE A 217 18.55 -23.36 -0.77
CA ILE A 217 18.61 -23.17 -2.23
C ILE A 217 20.02 -23.05 -2.79
N GLY A 218 21.05 -22.96 -1.92
CA GLY A 218 22.44 -22.87 -2.35
C GLY A 218 23.33 -22.39 -1.22
N LYS A 219 24.56 -21.99 -1.55
CA LYS A 219 25.48 -21.34 -0.61
C LYS A 219 26.16 -20.16 -1.27
N SER A 220 26.35 -19.09 -0.52
CA SER A 220 27.16 -17.96 -0.92
C SER A 220 28.66 -18.32 -0.99
N SER A 221 29.46 -17.39 -1.53
CA SER A 221 30.92 -17.49 -1.63
C SER A 221 31.61 -17.74 -0.29
N GLN A 222 31.14 -17.11 0.79
CA GLN A 222 31.67 -17.31 2.14
C GLN A 222 31.03 -18.52 2.86
N GLY A 223 30.19 -19.29 2.16
CA GLY A 223 29.60 -20.54 2.65
C GLY A 223 28.32 -20.36 3.46
N LEU A 224 27.73 -19.16 3.50
CA LEU A 224 26.42 -18.93 4.11
C LEU A 224 25.35 -19.60 3.26
N LYS A 225 24.44 -20.33 3.92
CA LYS A 225 23.34 -21.03 3.27
C LYS A 225 22.24 -20.03 2.92
N MET A 226 21.75 -20.10 1.69
CA MET A 226 20.58 -19.32 1.26
C MET A 226 19.33 -20.13 1.57
N TYR A 227 18.45 -19.56 2.40
CA TYR A 227 17.25 -20.23 2.85
C TYR A 227 16.02 -19.69 2.13
N ALA A 228 15.09 -20.61 1.84
CA ALA A 228 13.75 -20.31 1.42
C ALA A 228 12.78 -20.89 2.44
N MET A 229 11.70 -20.16 2.74
CA MET A 229 10.55 -20.69 3.45
C MET A 229 9.43 -20.94 2.44
N GLU A 230 9.02 -22.20 2.35
CA GLU A 230 7.81 -22.62 1.66
C GLU A 230 6.62 -22.50 2.62
N ILE A 231 5.50 -21.95 2.15
CA ILE A 231 4.22 -21.89 2.87
C ILE A 231 3.12 -22.43 1.95
N SER A 232 2.45 -23.51 2.36
CA SER A 232 1.37 -24.23 1.64
C SER A 232 0.63 -25.16 2.61
N ASP A 233 -0.53 -25.68 2.26
CA ASP A 233 -1.23 -26.71 3.05
C ASP A 233 -0.56 -28.09 3.01
N ASN A 234 0.23 -28.39 1.96
CA ASN A 234 1.05 -29.62 1.89
C ASN A 234 2.53 -29.32 1.60
N PRO A 235 3.28 -28.72 2.55
CA PRO A 235 4.67 -28.31 2.32
C PRO A 235 5.57 -29.48 1.90
N GLY A 236 6.29 -29.30 0.81
CA GLY A 236 7.20 -30.28 0.22
C GLY A 236 6.58 -31.14 -0.87
N GLU A 237 5.26 -31.12 -1.04
CA GLU A 237 4.56 -31.79 -2.12
C GLU A 237 4.20 -30.79 -3.23
N HIS A 238 4.08 -31.26 -4.47
CA HIS A 238 3.68 -30.43 -5.60
C HIS A 238 2.31 -30.91 -6.09
N GLU A 239 1.32 -30.02 -6.04
CA GLU A 239 -0.06 -30.35 -6.35
C GLU A 239 -0.45 -29.85 -7.74
N THR A 240 -1.00 -30.73 -8.56
CA THR A 240 -1.40 -30.35 -9.92
C THR A 240 -2.56 -29.35 -9.87
N GLY A 241 -2.33 -28.17 -10.43
CA GLY A 241 -3.34 -27.10 -10.48
C GLY A 241 -3.22 -26.08 -9.34
N GLU A 242 -2.33 -26.31 -8.38
CA GLU A 242 -1.95 -25.30 -7.40
C GLU A 242 -0.91 -24.36 -8.02
N PRO A 243 -1.18 -23.05 -8.14
CA PRO A 243 -0.21 -22.09 -8.63
C PRO A 243 0.93 -21.88 -7.62
N GLU A 244 2.15 -21.69 -8.13
CA GLU A 244 3.33 -21.42 -7.31
C GLU A 244 3.85 -19.99 -7.56
N PHE A 245 4.22 -19.30 -6.48
CA PHE A 245 4.84 -17.97 -6.56
C PHE A 245 6.07 -17.89 -5.68
N ARG A 246 7.08 -17.13 -6.13
CA ARG A 246 8.29 -16.87 -5.37
C ARG A 246 8.54 -15.38 -5.21
N TYR A 247 8.72 -14.94 -3.96
CA TYR A 247 9.28 -13.63 -3.66
C TYR A 247 10.75 -13.80 -3.27
N THR A 248 11.60 -12.98 -3.88
CA THR A 248 13.04 -12.97 -3.62
C THR A 248 13.48 -11.56 -3.26
N ALA A 249 14.26 -11.45 -2.19
CA ALA A 249 14.86 -10.21 -1.72
C ALA A 249 16.36 -10.39 -1.46
N GLY A 250 17.03 -9.28 -1.22
CA GLY A 250 18.48 -9.26 -0.97
C GLY A 250 19.30 -9.74 -2.16
N LEU A 251 18.90 -9.37 -3.39
CA LEU A 251 19.74 -9.53 -4.59
C LEU A 251 21.00 -8.67 -4.44
N HIS A 252 20.81 -7.39 -4.16
CA HIS A 252 21.82 -6.54 -3.57
C HIS A 252 21.72 -6.66 -2.05
N GLY A 253 22.84 -6.93 -1.39
CA GLY A 253 22.88 -7.14 0.06
C GLY A 253 22.55 -5.88 0.86
N ASN A 254 22.73 -4.69 0.28
CA ASN A 254 22.40 -3.41 0.91
C ASN A 254 20.94 -2.94 0.70
N GLU A 255 20.12 -3.69 -0.04
CA GLU A 255 18.69 -3.42 -0.24
C GLU A 255 17.85 -4.12 0.85
N VAL A 256 17.96 -3.62 2.08
CA VAL A 256 17.46 -4.31 3.29
C VAL A 256 15.93 -4.36 3.37
N LEU A 257 15.22 -3.39 2.80
CA LEU A 257 13.75 -3.29 2.94
C LEU A 257 13.03 -4.58 2.49
N GLY A 258 13.40 -5.11 1.32
CA GLY A 258 12.76 -6.32 0.79
C GLY A 258 12.96 -7.52 1.72
N ARG A 259 14.15 -7.67 2.32
CA ARG A 259 14.47 -8.76 3.24
C ARG A 259 13.53 -8.73 4.45
N GLU A 260 13.40 -7.58 5.09
CA GLU A 260 12.57 -7.43 6.29
C GLU A 260 11.08 -7.60 5.98
N LEU A 261 10.60 -7.08 4.83
CA LEU A 261 9.24 -7.32 4.37
C LEU A 261 8.92 -8.81 4.20
N LEU A 262 9.86 -9.60 3.66
CA LEU A 262 9.64 -11.05 3.52
C LEU A 262 9.66 -11.78 4.87
N LEU A 263 10.49 -11.36 5.83
CA LEU A 263 10.50 -11.93 7.18
C LEU A 263 9.19 -11.65 7.92
N LEU A 264 8.70 -10.40 7.84
CA LEU A 264 7.42 -10.01 8.43
C LEU A 264 6.25 -10.71 7.73
N LEU A 265 6.30 -10.88 6.41
CA LEU A 265 5.28 -11.63 5.66
C LEU A 265 5.22 -13.11 6.10
N MET A 266 6.37 -13.77 6.32
CA MET A 266 6.39 -15.14 6.86
C MET A 266 5.69 -15.22 8.21
N GLN A 267 6.01 -14.28 9.13
CA GLN A 267 5.42 -14.24 10.46
C GLN A 267 3.91 -13.98 10.39
N PHE A 268 3.50 -13.00 9.58
CA PHE A 268 2.10 -12.65 9.35
C PHE A 268 1.30 -13.84 8.84
N LEU A 269 1.78 -14.52 7.79
CA LEU A 269 1.08 -15.67 7.21
C LEU A 269 0.94 -16.82 8.21
N CYS A 270 1.96 -17.09 9.02
CA CYS A 270 1.87 -18.10 10.07
C CYS A 270 0.85 -17.73 11.15
N LYS A 271 0.97 -16.53 11.72
CA LYS A 271 0.08 -16.06 12.79
C LYS A 271 -1.37 -16.02 12.35
N GLU A 272 -1.65 -15.37 11.22
CA GLU A 272 -3.01 -15.23 10.70
C GLU A 272 -3.61 -16.58 10.28
N TYR A 273 -2.79 -17.53 9.82
CA TYR A 273 -3.26 -18.88 9.56
C TYR A 273 -3.70 -19.57 10.86
N ASN A 274 -2.91 -19.45 11.94
CA ASN A 274 -3.26 -19.99 13.25
C ASN A 274 -4.49 -19.30 13.87
N ASP A 275 -4.67 -18.01 13.59
CA ASP A 275 -5.84 -17.22 14.01
C ASP A 275 -7.08 -17.42 13.13
N ASP A 276 -7.07 -18.41 12.24
CA ASP A 276 -8.18 -18.79 11.35
C ASP A 276 -8.61 -17.69 10.35
N ASN A 277 -7.73 -16.75 10.02
CA ASN A 277 -8.00 -15.74 9.00
C ASN A 277 -8.36 -16.41 7.65
N PRO A 278 -9.54 -16.14 7.06
CA PRO A 278 -10.11 -16.88 5.95
C PRO A 278 -9.40 -16.59 4.64
N ARG A 279 -8.75 -15.43 4.53
CA ARG A 279 -7.98 -15.05 3.34
C ARG A 279 -6.64 -15.74 3.41
N VAL A 280 -5.98 -15.74 4.56
CA VAL A 280 -4.71 -16.45 4.73
C VAL A 280 -4.91 -17.96 4.64
N ARG A 281 -5.95 -18.52 5.27
CA ARG A 281 -6.35 -19.93 5.12
C ARG A 281 -6.57 -20.30 3.65
N ARG A 282 -7.32 -19.49 2.91
CA ARG A 282 -7.55 -19.70 1.47
C ARG A 282 -6.25 -19.57 0.68
N LEU A 283 -5.41 -18.60 1.00
CA LEU A 283 -4.15 -18.36 0.30
C LEU A 283 -3.22 -19.57 0.48
N VAL A 284 -3.00 -20.00 1.72
CA VAL A 284 -2.14 -21.14 2.05
C VAL A 284 -2.69 -22.46 1.51
N GLY A 285 -4.00 -22.65 1.50
CA GLY A 285 -4.63 -23.88 0.99
C GLY A 285 -4.96 -23.89 -0.50
N SER A 286 -4.49 -22.90 -1.27
CA SER A 286 -4.70 -22.90 -2.73
C SER A 286 -3.49 -22.39 -3.52
N ILE A 287 -2.42 -22.00 -2.84
CA ILE A 287 -1.22 -21.43 -3.45
C ILE A 287 0.00 -21.87 -2.65
N ARG A 288 1.03 -22.30 -3.39
CA ARG A 288 2.35 -22.59 -2.83
C ARG A 288 3.25 -21.36 -2.91
N ILE A 289 3.64 -20.83 -1.76
CA ILE A 289 4.41 -19.59 -1.66
C ILE A 289 5.84 -19.89 -1.24
N HIS A 290 6.81 -19.40 -1.99
CA HIS A 290 8.23 -19.48 -1.67
C HIS A 290 8.80 -18.10 -1.34
N LEU A 291 9.33 -17.93 -0.14
CA LEU A 291 9.87 -16.66 0.36
C LEU A 291 11.37 -16.79 0.58
N VAL A 292 12.17 -16.02 -0.17
CA VAL A 292 13.64 -16.01 -0.11
C VAL A 292 14.13 -14.64 0.38
N PRO A 293 14.40 -14.47 1.68
CA PRO A 293 14.68 -13.16 2.27
C PRO A 293 16.08 -12.62 1.94
N SER A 294 17.03 -13.47 1.57
CA SER A 294 18.40 -13.04 1.27
C SER A 294 19.09 -13.97 0.28
N LEU A 295 19.31 -13.48 -0.94
CA LEU A 295 20.08 -14.19 -1.97
C LEU A 295 21.57 -13.82 -1.96
N ASN A 296 21.93 -12.68 -1.37
CA ASN A 296 23.31 -12.24 -1.18
C ASN A 296 23.63 -12.01 0.31
N PRO A 297 23.66 -13.07 1.13
CA PRO A 297 23.83 -12.93 2.58
C PRO A 297 25.21 -12.39 2.97
N ASP A 298 26.27 -12.68 2.19
CA ASP A 298 27.63 -12.21 2.49
C ASP A 298 27.70 -10.68 2.40
N ALA A 299 27.21 -10.12 1.29
CA ALA A 299 27.19 -8.68 1.06
C ALA A 299 26.27 -7.95 2.03
N TYR A 300 25.16 -8.59 2.43
CA TYR A 300 24.29 -8.08 3.48
C TYR A 300 25.01 -7.97 4.82
N GLU A 301 25.74 -9.00 5.27
CA GLU A 301 26.45 -8.94 6.56
C GLU A 301 27.48 -7.81 6.55
N LEU A 302 28.18 -7.61 5.43
CA LEU A 302 29.10 -6.49 5.26
C LEU A 302 28.40 -5.13 5.40
N ALA A 303 27.24 -4.94 4.75
CA ALA A 303 26.46 -3.71 4.85
C ALA A 303 25.89 -3.51 6.27
N TYR A 304 25.43 -4.59 6.91
CA TYR A 304 24.87 -4.59 8.25
C TYR A 304 25.91 -4.20 9.31
N GLU A 305 27.11 -4.78 9.26
CA GLU A 305 28.19 -4.49 10.22
C GLU A 305 28.66 -3.03 10.16
N MET A 306 28.65 -2.43 8.97
CA MET A 306 29.09 -1.05 8.75
C MET A 306 28.00 -0.03 9.10
N GLY A 307 26.74 -0.41 8.95
CA GLY A 307 25.58 0.41 9.28
C GLY A 307 25.27 1.51 8.25
N SER A 308 24.04 2.01 8.32
CA SER A 308 23.50 3.01 7.39
C SER A 308 24.25 4.35 7.38
N GLU A 309 24.91 4.71 8.47
CA GLU A 309 25.55 6.03 8.62
C GLU A 309 26.93 6.10 7.95
N MET A 310 27.57 4.95 7.71
CA MET A 310 28.92 4.87 7.15
C MET A 310 28.99 4.13 5.80
N GLY A 311 27.89 3.51 5.36
CA GLY A 311 27.81 2.82 4.07
C GLY A 311 27.68 3.78 2.89
N ASN A 312 28.54 3.63 1.88
CA ASN A 312 28.27 4.20 0.55
C ASN A 312 27.30 3.27 -0.23
N TRP A 313 26.69 3.77 -1.30
CA TRP A 313 25.75 2.98 -2.12
C TRP A 313 26.35 1.67 -2.69
N ALA A 314 27.67 1.58 -2.75
CA ALA A 314 28.43 0.47 -3.32
C ALA A 314 28.65 -0.67 -2.29
N LEU A 315 28.67 -0.36 -1.00
CA LEU A 315 28.97 -1.31 0.04
C LEU A 315 27.81 -2.30 0.22
N GLY A 316 28.08 -3.58 -0.02
CA GLY A 316 27.08 -4.63 0.04
C GLY A 316 26.20 -4.74 -1.22
N HIS A 317 26.51 -4.01 -2.30
CA HIS A 317 25.75 -4.09 -3.56
C HIS A 317 26.06 -5.39 -4.33
N TRP A 318 27.35 -5.66 -4.55
CA TRP A 318 27.83 -6.85 -5.28
C TRP A 318 28.06 -8.05 -4.36
N THR A 319 28.18 -9.24 -4.94
CA THR A 319 28.72 -10.41 -4.23
C THR A 319 30.19 -10.18 -3.85
N GLU A 320 30.73 -11.01 -2.95
CA GLU A 320 32.17 -11.01 -2.60
C GLU A 320 33.07 -11.11 -3.84
N GLU A 321 32.64 -11.85 -4.85
CA GLU A 321 33.38 -12.07 -6.10
C GLU A 321 33.24 -10.89 -7.09
N GLY A 322 32.48 -9.84 -6.73
CA GLY A 322 32.29 -8.63 -7.52
C GLY A 322 31.18 -8.71 -8.57
N TYR A 323 30.24 -9.66 -8.44
CA TYR A 323 29.12 -9.80 -9.37
C TYR A 323 27.87 -9.07 -8.85
N ASP A 324 27.17 -8.42 -9.76
CA ASP A 324 25.83 -7.88 -9.55
C ASP A 324 24.83 -8.99 -9.89
N ILE A 325 24.10 -9.51 -8.89
CA ILE A 325 23.23 -10.66 -9.11
C ILE A 325 22.11 -10.37 -10.11
N PHE A 326 21.67 -9.10 -10.19
CA PHE A 326 20.62 -8.68 -11.10
C PHE A 326 21.16 -8.45 -12.52
N GLN A 327 22.27 -7.75 -12.67
CA GLN A 327 22.83 -7.37 -13.97
C GLN A 327 23.68 -8.47 -14.63
N ASN A 328 24.35 -9.32 -13.84
CA ASN A 328 25.18 -10.40 -14.38
C ASN A 328 24.37 -11.66 -14.73
N PHE A 329 23.05 -11.69 -14.45
CA PHE A 329 22.19 -12.74 -14.98
C PHE A 329 22.06 -12.56 -16.51
N PRO A 330 22.25 -13.62 -17.32
CA PRO A 330 22.26 -13.49 -18.78
C PRO A 330 20.94 -12.91 -19.30
N ASP A 331 21.00 -11.72 -19.88
CA ASP A 331 19.91 -11.17 -20.70
C ASP A 331 19.87 -11.85 -22.07
N LEU A 332 19.34 -13.08 -22.08
CA LEU A 332 19.14 -13.85 -23.30
C LEU A 332 18.01 -13.27 -24.17
N ASN A 333 17.14 -12.44 -23.58
CA ASN A 333 16.03 -11.81 -24.30
C ASN A 333 16.56 -10.75 -25.28
N SER A 334 17.46 -9.88 -24.86
CA SER A 334 18.05 -8.88 -25.76
C SER A 334 18.80 -9.50 -26.94
N ILE A 335 19.47 -10.64 -26.72
CA ILE A 335 20.13 -11.40 -27.78
C ILE A 335 19.10 -11.99 -28.75
N LEU A 336 18.03 -12.57 -28.23
CA LEU A 336 16.95 -13.15 -29.04
C LEU A 336 16.24 -12.08 -29.89
N TRP A 337 15.79 -10.99 -29.28
CA TRP A 337 15.14 -9.88 -29.98
C TRP A 337 16.06 -9.26 -31.04
N GLY A 338 17.33 -9.04 -30.70
CA GLY A 338 18.31 -8.56 -31.67
C GLY A 338 18.59 -9.54 -32.82
N ALA A 339 18.38 -10.85 -32.63
CA ALA A 339 18.49 -11.84 -33.70
C ALA A 339 17.22 -11.86 -34.57
N GLU A 340 16.04 -11.70 -33.98
CA GLU A 340 14.77 -11.56 -34.70
C GLU A 340 14.75 -10.31 -35.58
N ASP A 341 15.13 -9.14 -35.03
CA ASP A 341 15.21 -7.87 -35.76
C ASP A 341 16.17 -7.95 -36.96
N ARG A 342 17.24 -8.75 -36.84
CA ARG A 342 18.23 -8.97 -37.91
C ARG A 342 17.85 -10.09 -38.89
N GLY A 343 16.70 -10.73 -38.70
CA GLY A 343 16.24 -11.86 -39.53
C GLY A 343 17.14 -13.09 -39.42
N TRP A 344 17.92 -13.20 -38.34
CA TRP A 344 18.83 -14.33 -38.10
C TRP A 344 18.12 -15.54 -37.50
N VAL A 345 16.89 -15.36 -37.03
CA VAL A 345 16.06 -16.42 -36.48
C VAL A 345 15.26 -17.07 -37.63
N PRO A 346 15.62 -18.29 -38.09
CA PRO A 346 15.02 -18.88 -39.29
C PRO A 346 13.57 -19.36 -39.08
N ARG A 347 13.08 -19.41 -37.83
CA ARG A 347 11.73 -19.81 -37.44
C ARG A 347 11.36 -19.14 -36.12
N VAL A 348 10.11 -18.71 -35.94
CA VAL A 348 9.60 -18.18 -34.66
C VAL A 348 9.91 -19.18 -33.54
N VAL A 349 10.71 -18.76 -32.57
CA VAL A 349 11.07 -19.57 -31.40
C VAL A 349 10.28 -19.12 -30.17
N PRO A 350 9.78 -20.04 -29.32
CA PRO A 350 9.24 -19.67 -28.03
C PRO A 350 10.28 -18.91 -27.19
N ASN A 351 9.95 -17.71 -26.74
CA ASN A 351 10.80 -16.89 -25.84
C ASN A 351 10.69 -17.29 -24.36
N HIS A 352 9.79 -18.21 -24.04
CA HIS A 352 9.64 -18.83 -22.74
C HIS A 352 10.38 -20.17 -22.80
N HIS A 353 11.39 -20.35 -21.95
CA HIS A 353 12.33 -21.51 -21.88
C HIS A 353 13.56 -21.46 -22.80
N VAL A 354 14.22 -20.29 -22.93
CA VAL A 354 15.54 -20.22 -23.58
C VAL A 354 16.58 -20.93 -22.68
N PRO A 355 17.22 -22.03 -23.13
CA PRO A 355 18.24 -22.71 -22.33
C PRO A 355 19.46 -21.80 -22.18
N ILE A 356 19.98 -21.71 -20.95
CA ILE A 356 21.22 -20.98 -20.69
C ILE A 356 22.36 -21.71 -21.43
N PRO A 357 23.13 -21.02 -22.30
CA PRO A 357 24.22 -21.65 -23.05
C PRO A 357 25.24 -22.31 -22.10
N GLU A 358 25.71 -23.52 -22.41
CA GLU A 358 26.71 -24.24 -21.60
C GLU A 358 27.99 -23.41 -21.35
N ASN A 359 28.31 -22.51 -22.28
CA ASN A 359 29.45 -21.61 -22.19
C ASN A 359 29.30 -20.55 -21.08
N PHE A 360 28.06 -20.19 -20.72
CA PHE A 360 27.76 -19.31 -19.58
C PHE A 360 28.05 -20.02 -18.25
N LEU A 361 27.91 -21.35 -18.23
CA LEU A 361 28.21 -22.20 -17.08
C LEU A 361 29.70 -22.58 -16.97
N ASN A 362 30.49 -22.36 -18.01
CA ASN A 362 31.94 -22.63 -18.00
C ASN A 362 32.79 -21.39 -17.65
N GLY A 363 32.17 -20.20 -17.62
CA GLY A 363 32.78 -18.98 -17.09
C GLY A 363 32.50 -18.79 -15.61
N SER A 364 33.13 -17.79 -14.98
CA SER A 364 33.03 -17.50 -13.55
C SER A 364 31.62 -17.15 -13.03
N VAL A 365 30.62 -17.13 -13.92
CA VAL A 365 29.18 -16.92 -13.64
C VAL A 365 28.48 -18.20 -13.16
N SER A 366 29.05 -19.40 -13.35
CA SER A 366 28.46 -20.65 -12.83
C SER A 366 28.53 -20.82 -11.31
N LYS A 367 29.24 -19.94 -10.60
CA LYS A 367 29.25 -19.91 -9.14
C LYS A 367 28.11 -19.11 -8.52
N MET A 368 27.24 -18.55 -9.36
CA MET A 368 26.18 -17.62 -8.95
C MET A 368 25.01 -18.29 -8.21
N PHE A 369 24.97 -19.64 -8.13
CA PHE A 369 23.92 -20.41 -7.44
C PHE A 369 24.45 -21.65 -6.71
#